data_AF-S2SJC8-F1
#
_entry.id   AF-S2SJC8-F1
#
_cell.length_a   1.000
_cell.length_b   1.000
_cell.length_c   1.000
_cell.angle_alpha   90.00
_cell.angle_beta   90.00
_cell.angle_gamma   90.00
#
_symmetry.space_group_name_H-M   'P 1'
#
loop_
_entity.id
_entity.type
_entity.pdbx_description
1 polymer ?
#
loop_
_entity_poly.entity_id
_entity_poly.type
_entity_poly.pdbx_seq_one_letter_code
_entity_poly.pdbx_strand_id
1 'polypeptide(L)' 'MAKKGKKYLEAAKAVDPTKQYTPEEAVDLLKKIDFAKFDETVEVAYRLNVDPKQADQQIRGAVVLP' A
#
# COMPACT_ATOMS: atom_id res chain seq x y z
N MET A 1 -19.34 -7.94 -3.27
CA MET A 1 -17.98 -7.47 -3.61
C MET A 1 -17.78 -7.63 -5.11
N ALA A 2 -17.25 -6.60 -5.79
CA ALA A 2 -17.03 -6.65 -7.24
C ALA A 2 -15.95 -7.69 -7.60
N LYS A 3 -16.12 -8.37 -8.72
CA LYS A 3 -15.16 -9.36 -9.22
C LYS A 3 -13.87 -8.65 -9.62
N LYS A 4 -12.75 -9.03 -9.02
CA LYS A 4 -11.44 -8.45 -9.33
C LYS A 4 -10.93 -8.96 -10.69
N GLY A 5 -10.20 -8.12 -11.41
CA GLY A 5 -9.61 -8.46 -12.71
C GLY A 5 -8.49 -9.51 -12.61
N LYS A 6 -8.19 -10.19 -13.71
CA LYS A 6 -7.17 -11.27 -13.74
C LYS A 6 -5.79 -10.80 -13.27
N LYS A 7 -5.31 -9.66 -13.77
CA LYS A 7 -4.02 -9.06 -13.39
C LYS A 7 -3.89 -8.80 -11.88
N TYR A 8 -4.94 -8.27 -11.26
CA TYR A 8 -4.97 -8.07 -9.81
C TYR A 8 -4.84 -9.39 -9.05
N LEU A 9 -5.56 -10.43 -9.50
CA LEU A 9 -5.53 -11.74 -8.85
C LEU A 9 -4.15 -12.40 -8.99
N GLU A 10 -3.43 -12.16 -10.09
CA GLU A 10 -2.05 -12.63 -10.27
C GLU A 10 -1.09 -11.89 -9.34
N ALA A 11 -1.17 -10.55 -9.27
CA ALA A 11 -0.40 -9.74 -8.33
C ALA A 11 -0.62 -10.19 -6.88
N ALA A 12 -1.87 -10.39 -6.48
CA ALA A 12 -2.24 -10.77 -5.12
C ALA A 12 -1.73 -12.17 -4.71
N LYS A 13 -1.40 -13.05 -5.66
CA LYS A 13 -0.78 -14.36 -5.36
C LYS A 13 0.70 -14.24 -5.03
N ALA A 14 1.38 -13.21 -5.53
CA ALA A 14 2.79 -12.96 -5.26
C ALA A 14 3.02 -12.30 -3.89
N VAL A 15 1.96 -11.75 -3.28
CA VAL A 15 2.00 -11.11 -1.96
C VAL A 15 1.53 -12.10 -0.90
N ASP A 16 2.36 -12.34 0.11
CA ASP A 16 1.97 -13.10 1.30
C ASP A 16 1.46 -12.14 2.39
N PRO A 17 0.17 -12.19 2.77
CA PRO A 17 -0.40 -11.27 3.77
C PRO A 17 0.11 -11.51 5.19
N THR A 18 0.77 -12.64 5.47
CA THR A 18 1.30 -12.98 6.79
C THR A 18 2.77 -12.64 6.95
N LYS A 19 3.50 -12.50 5.84
CA LYS A 19 4.92 -12.13 5.86
C LYS A 19 5.08 -10.63 6.11
N GLN A 20 5.96 -10.28 7.04
CA GLN A 20 6.46 -8.91 7.18
C GLN A 20 7.63 -8.72 6.24
N TYR A 21 7.44 -7.91 5.20
CA TYR A 21 8.48 -7.55 4.26
C TYR A 21 9.28 -6.37 4.80
N THR A 22 10.59 -6.36 4.56
CA THR A 22 11.40 -5.15 4.74
C THR A 22 11.04 -4.10 3.67
N PRO A 23 11.34 -2.81 3.89
CA PRO A 23 11.03 -1.76 2.91
C PRO A 23 11.66 -2.02 1.54
N GLU A 24 12.89 -2.52 1.49
CA GLU A 24 13.61 -2.83 0.25
C GLU A 24 12.93 -3.99 -0.51
N GLU A 25 12.61 -5.09 0.19
CA GLU A 25 11.88 -6.21 -0.41
C GLU A 25 10.49 -5.80 -0.92
N ALA A 26 9.80 -4.92 -0.19
CA ALA A 26 8.49 -4.43 -0.59
C ALA A 26 8.57 -3.61 -1.89
N VAL A 27 9.56 -2.72 -2.02
CA VAL A 27 9.78 -1.93 -3.24
C VAL A 27 10.15 -2.82 -4.42
N ASP A 28 10.99 -3.83 -4.23
CA ASP A 28 11.34 -4.78 -5.29
C ASP A 28 10.15 -5.65 -5.70
N LEU A 29 9.29 -6.03 -4.75
CA LEU A 29 8.06 -6.75 -5.05
C LEU A 29 7.10 -5.88 -5.88
N LEU A 30 6.92 -4.61 -5.50
CA LEU A 30 6.05 -3.65 -6.19
C LEU A 30 6.42 -3.54 -7.67
N LYS A 31 7.72 -3.41 -7.99
CA LYS A 31 8.21 -3.36 -9.38
C LYS A 31 7.93 -4.62 -10.18
N LYS A 32 7.82 -5.79 -9.53
CA LYS A 32 7.52 -7.08 -10.20
C LYS A 32 6.03 -7.26 -10.48
N ILE A 33 5.16 -6.54 -9.75
CA ILE A 33 3.71 -6.60 -9.91
C ILE A 33 3.15 -5.36 -10.63
N ASP A 34 3.97 -4.71 -11.46
CA ASP A 34 3.54 -3.65 -12.37
C ASP A 34 2.83 -4.28 -13.57
N PHE A 35 1.50 -4.09 -13.63
CA PHE A 35 0.66 -4.59 -14.71
C PHE A 35 -0.14 -3.48 -15.39
N ALA A 36 -0.07 -2.25 -14.90
CA ALA A 36 -0.66 -1.11 -15.59
C ALA A 36 0.08 -0.81 -16.90
N LYS A 37 -0.53 0.05 -17.71
CA LYS A 37 0.08 0.54 -18.97
C LYS A 37 0.57 1.97 -18.83
N PHE A 38 0.62 2.47 -17.59
CA PHE A 38 0.95 3.84 -17.23
C PHE A 38 1.80 3.81 -15.96
N ASP A 39 2.45 4.93 -15.65
CA ASP A 39 3.31 5.06 -14.47
C ASP A 39 2.46 5.07 -13.18
N GLU A 40 2.63 4.04 -12.35
CA GLU A 40 1.81 3.83 -11.16
C GLU A 40 2.29 4.67 -9.97
N THR A 41 1.34 5.14 -9.15
CA THR A 41 1.65 5.83 -7.89
C THR A 41 1.78 4.82 -6.75
N VAL A 42 2.87 4.90 -6.00
CA VAL A 42 3.06 4.10 -4.77
C VAL A 42 2.44 4.83 -3.58
N GLU A 43 1.59 4.12 -2.84
CA GLU A 43 0.95 4.62 -1.62
C GLU A 43 1.32 3.73 -0.43
N VAL A 44 1.31 4.30 0.78
CA VAL A 44 1.54 3.55 2.02
C VAL A 44 0.34 3.72 2.94
N ALA A 45 -0.27 2.60 3.34
CA ALA A 45 -1.40 2.58 4.25
C ALA A 45 -0.95 2.25 5.68
N TYR A 46 -1.17 3.17 6.61
CA TYR A 46 -0.90 2.97 8.04
C TYR A 46 -2.19 2.98 8.85
N ARG A 47 -2.32 2.01 9.76
CA ARG A 47 -3.36 2.01 10.78
C ARG A 47 -2.79 2.66 12.05
N LEU A 48 -3.18 3.90 12.31
CA LEU A 48 -2.60 4.74 13.37
C LEU A 48 -3.19 4.50 14.78
N ASN A 49 -4.26 3.70 14.89
CA ASN A 49 -4.94 3.38 16.17
C ASN A 49 -5.36 4.60 17.01
N VAL A 50 -5.57 5.76 16.39
CA VAL A 50 -6.12 6.97 17.01
C VAL A 50 -7.65 6.96 16.96
N ASP A 51 -8.31 7.61 17.92
CA ASP A 51 -9.75 7.87 17.86
C ASP A 51 -10.01 9.17 17.09
N PRO A 52 -10.51 9.12 15.84
CA PRO A 52 -10.74 10.32 15.03
C PRO A 52 -11.88 11.20 15.58
N LYS A 53 -12.65 10.75 16.58
CA LYS A 53 -13.68 11.56 17.24
C LYS A 53 -13.10 12.51 18.29
N GLN A 54 -11.89 12.24 18.78
CA GLN A 54 -11.18 13.10 19.72
C GLN A 54 -10.28 14.07 18.95
N ALA A 55 -10.56 15.37 19.06
CA ALA A 55 -9.91 16.39 18.25
C ALA A 55 -8.38 16.47 18.47
N ASP A 56 -7.92 16.16 19.68
CA ASP A 56 -6.52 16.12 20.09
C ASP A 56 -5.74 14.93 19.50
N GLN A 57 -6.43 13.88 19.05
CA GLN A 57 -5.80 12.71 18.42
C GLN A 57 -5.78 12.79 16.89
N GLN A 58 -6.29 13.88 16.30
CA GLN A 58 -6.30 14.04 14.85
C GLN A 58 -4.91 14.42 14.33
N ILE A 59 -4.32 13.53 13.53
CA ILE A 59 -3.02 13.76 12.88
C ILE A 59 -3.26 14.35 11.49
N ARG A 60 -2.81 15.59 11.26
CA ARG A 60 -2.78 16.23 9.95
C ARG A 60 -1.48 16.99 9.77
N GLY A 61 -0.64 16.53 8.85
CA GLY A 61 0.63 17.15 8.52
C GLY A 61 1.07 16.76 7.11
N ALA A 62 2.02 17.51 6.56
CA ALA A 62 2.68 17.21 5.31
C ALA A 62 4.19 17.27 5.53
N VAL A 63 4.93 16.44 4.81
CA VAL A 63 6.39 16.43 4.80
C VAL A 63 6.86 16.51 3.35
N VAL A 64 7.96 17.20 3.12
CA VAL A 64 8.62 17.21 1.81
C VAL A 64 9.44 15.93 1.72
N LEU A 65 9.13 15.12 0.70
CA LEU A 65 9.92 13.93 0.41
C LEU A 65 11.25 14.34 -0.26
N PRO A 66 12.37 13.66 0.05
CA PRO A 66 13.65 13.88 -0.60
C PRO A 66 13.64 13.46 -2.08
#